data_AF-A0A523Z2G0-F1
#
_entry.id   AF-A0A523Z2G0-F1
#
_cell.length_a   1.000
_cell.length_b   1.000
_cell.length_c   1.000
_cell.angle_alpha   90.00
_cell.angle_beta   90.00
_cell.angle_gamma   90.00
#
_symmetry.space_group_name_H-M   'P 1'
#
loop_
_entity.id
_entity.type
_entity.pdbx_description
1 polymer ?
#
loop_
_entity_poly.entity_id
_entity_poly.type
_entity_poly.pdbx_seq_one_letter_code
_entity_poly.pdbx_strand_id
1 'polypeptide(L)'
;MPELPLDFIQMIVAAFVTVMILSYVIGDNVLFRIATYLFIGIASGFAGAIAWDNVVKPTLVQPLIDEGLAKLFSPEGALTFLIPWMLALFLLLKLSPRLSRFGSFPVALLVGVGAAVVVGGSITGTLVPQSLAAAGTLSPETAFPAAGEPLADWLERLISALLIILATISVLIYFRFSAQRELTGGARRSRSAEVIAYLGQVFIAVTFGVMYAGALMATIVVLAQRFQFLHDVVTRIVGGT
;
A
#
# COMPACT_ATOMS: atom_id res chain seq x y z
N MET A 1 34.31 -32.46 5.98
CA MET A 1 33.13 -32.18 6.84
C MET A 1 31.95 -32.09 5.90
N PRO A 2 30.80 -32.73 6.15
CA PRO A 2 29.65 -32.52 5.28
C PRO A 2 29.25 -31.05 5.39
N GLU A 3 29.38 -30.30 4.29
CA GLU A 3 28.90 -28.93 4.18
C GLU A 3 27.41 -28.96 4.50
N LEU A 4 26.97 -28.26 5.55
CA LEU A 4 25.54 -28.10 5.81
C LEU A 4 24.95 -27.40 4.58
N PRO A 5 23.95 -27.98 3.90
CA PRO A 5 23.37 -27.32 2.74
C PRO A 5 22.81 -25.96 3.16
N LEU A 6 23.13 -24.92 2.39
CA LEU A 6 22.72 -23.54 2.63
C LEU A 6 21.22 -23.43 2.96
N ASP A 7 20.41 -24.23 2.26
CA ASP A 7 18.96 -24.31 2.42
C ASP A 7 18.53 -24.76 3.83
N PHE A 8 19.30 -25.64 4.46
CA PHE A 8 19.04 -26.10 5.83
C PHE A 8 19.30 -24.99 6.85
N ILE A 9 20.39 -24.22 6.66
CA ILE A 9 20.69 -23.06 7.51
C ILE A 9 19.60 -22.00 7.36
N GLN A 10 19.20 -21.69 6.11
CA GLN A 10 18.12 -20.74 5.83
C GLN A 10 16.81 -21.16 6.48
N MET A 11 16.46 -22.45 6.38
CA MET A 11 15.27 -23.02 7.01
C MET A 11 15.28 -22.83 8.53
N ILE A 12 16.41 -23.12 9.20
CA ILE A 12 16.54 -22.94 10.66
C ILE A 12 16.41 -21.47 11.05
N VAL A 13 17.10 -20.58 10.33
CA VAL A 13 17.02 -19.13 10.59
C VAL A 13 15.59 -18.63 10.39
N ALA A 14 14.91 -19.04 9.33
CA ALA A 14 13.53 -18.67 9.07
C ALA A 14 12.57 -19.21 10.14
N ALA A 15 12.77 -20.45 10.61
CA ALA A 15 12.00 -21.03 11.71
C ALA A 15 12.21 -20.25 13.01
N PHE A 16 13.46 -19.92 13.36
CA PHE A 16 13.79 -19.15 14.54
C PHE A 16 13.13 -17.77 14.51
N VAL A 17 13.28 -17.02 13.41
CA VAL A 17 12.64 -15.69 13.26
C VAL A 17 11.10 -15.81 13.29
N THR A 18 10.52 -16.85 12.70
CA THR A 18 9.07 -17.09 12.75
C THR A 18 8.60 -17.30 14.19
N VAL A 19 9.31 -18.12 14.99
CA VAL A 19 9.01 -18.32 16.41
C VAL A 19 9.16 -17.02 17.20
N MET A 20 10.20 -16.21 16.94
CA MET A 20 10.38 -14.91 17.58
C MET A 20 9.19 -13.98 17.31
N ILE A 21 8.66 -13.93 16.08
CA ILE A 21 7.49 -13.12 15.75
C ILE A 21 6.23 -13.69 16.43
N LEU A 22 5.99 -15.00 16.35
CA LEU A 22 4.82 -15.64 16.96
C LEU A 22 4.81 -15.57 18.48
N SER A 23 5.96 -15.37 19.13
CA SER A 23 6.06 -15.18 20.57
C SER A 23 5.22 -13.99 21.08
N TYR A 24 4.85 -13.05 20.21
CA TYR A 24 3.92 -11.96 20.50
C TYR A 24 2.58 -12.42 21.07
N VAL A 25 2.15 -13.66 20.78
CA VAL A 25 0.92 -14.25 21.35
C VAL A 25 0.97 -14.29 22.89
N ILE A 26 2.17 -14.39 23.48
CA ILE A 26 2.41 -14.41 24.94
C ILE A 26 2.58 -12.97 25.48
N GLY A 27 2.48 -11.96 24.62
CA GLY A 27 2.70 -10.55 24.93
C GLY A 27 4.03 -10.02 24.40
N ASP A 28 4.32 -8.77 24.75
CA ASP A 28 5.52 -8.04 24.32
C ASP A 28 6.78 -8.52 25.06
N ASN A 29 7.47 -9.50 24.48
CA ASN A 29 8.67 -10.11 25.02
C ASN A 29 9.95 -9.73 24.25
N VAL A 30 11.11 -10.05 24.81
CA VAL A 30 12.42 -9.69 24.24
C VAL A 30 12.64 -10.28 22.84
N LEU A 31 12.21 -11.53 22.59
CA LEU A 31 12.37 -12.18 21.28
C LEU A 31 11.56 -11.46 20.20
N PHE A 32 10.30 -11.14 20.49
CA PHE A 32 9.47 -10.36 19.58
C PHE A 32 10.10 -9.00 19.25
N ARG A 33 10.55 -8.25 20.27
CA ARG A 33 11.20 -6.95 20.07
C ARG A 33 12.45 -7.03 19.21
N ILE A 34 13.31 -8.04 19.44
CA ILE A 34 14.51 -8.26 18.62
C ILE A 34 14.10 -8.51 17.17
N ALA A 35 13.10 -9.37 16.91
CA ALA A 35 12.64 -9.63 15.55
C ALA A 35 12.08 -8.37 14.88
N THR A 36 11.30 -7.56 15.59
CA THR A 36 10.77 -6.30 15.08
C THR A 36 11.86 -5.28 14.79
N TYR A 37 12.82 -5.09 15.70
CA TYR A 37 13.95 -4.17 15.47
C TYR A 37 14.86 -4.64 14.34
N LEU A 38 15.10 -5.96 14.24
CA LEU A 38 15.84 -6.54 13.12
C LEU A 38 15.11 -6.28 11.80
N PHE A 39 13.80 -6.53 11.75
CA PHE A 39 12.99 -6.28 10.56
C PHE A 39 13.00 -4.81 10.14
N ILE A 40 12.78 -3.88 11.09
CA ILE A 40 12.85 -2.43 10.83
C ILE A 40 14.26 -2.03 10.38
N GLY A 41 15.29 -2.57 11.02
CA GLY A 41 16.69 -2.32 10.67
C GLY A 41 17.01 -2.76 9.24
N ILE A 42 16.63 -3.97 8.85
CA ILE A 42 16.82 -4.50 7.49
C ILE A 42 16.03 -3.68 6.47
N ALA A 43 14.75 -3.38 6.75
CA ALA A 43 13.90 -2.61 5.86
C ALA A 43 14.45 -1.19 5.63
N SER A 44 14.83 -0.50 6.70
CA SER A 44 15.39 0.86 6.62
C SER A 44 16.79 0.86 5.99
N GLY A 45 17.62 -0.15 6.26
CA GLY A 45 18.92 -0.31 5.62
C GLY A 45 18.81 -0.57 4.12
N PHE A 46 17.89 -1.44 3.69
CA PHE A 46 17.63 -1.69 2.28
C PHE A 46 17.10 -0.44 1.56
N ALA A 47 16.13 0.26 2.15
CA ALA A 47 15.64 1.53 1.63
C ALA A 47 16.76 2.59 1.56
N GLY A 48 17.63 2.65 2.58
CA GLY A 48 18.78 3.53 2.63
C GLY A 48 19.82 3.21 1.55
N ALA A 49 20.09 1.94 1.27
CA ALA A 49 20.99 1.52 0.21
C ALA A 49 20.44 1.92 -1.17
N ILE A 50 19.15 1.68 -1.41
CA ILE A 50 18.48 2.14 -2.64
C ILE A 50 18.56 3.66 -2.78
N ALA A 51 18.28 4.41 -1.71
CA ALA A 51 18.36 5.86 -1.72
C ALA A 51 19.80 6.34 -1.95
N TRP A 52 20.79 5.65 -1.40
CA TRP A 52 22.19 5.94 -1.62
C TRP A 52 22.57 5.78 -3.10
N ASP A 53 22.32 4.60 -3.67
CA ASP A 53 22.77 4.29 -5.03
C ASP A 53 21.98 5.03 -6.10
N ASN A 54 20.67 5.25 -5.91
CA ASN A 54 19.81 5.84 -6.94
C ASN A 54 19.57 7.35 -6.79
N VAL A 55 19.85 7.92 -5.61
CA VAL A 55 19.54 9.34 -5.35
C VAL A 55 20.76 10.07 -4.78
N VAL A 56 21.22 9.72 -3.58
CA VAL A 56 22.25 10.50 -2.88
C VAL A 56 23.57 10.51 -3.64
N LYS A 57 24.06 9.34 -4.05
CA LYS A 57 25.32 9.24 -4.79
C LYS A 57 25.25 9.96 -6.14
N PRO A 58 24.30 9.67 -7.06
CA PRO A 58 24.27 10.33 -8.36
C PRO A 58 23.91 11.81 -8.31
N THR A 59 23.11 12.27 -7.33
CA THR A 59 22.69 13.67 -7.25
C THR A 59 23.66 14.54 -6.46
N LEU A 60 24.25 14.03 -5.37
CA LEU A 60 25.08 14.84 -4.45
C LEU A 60 26.58 14.53 -4.57
N VAL A 61 26.95 13.25 -4.59
CA VAL A 61 28.36 12.83 -4.46
C VAL A 61 29.08 12.83 -5.80
N GLN A 62 28.49 12.22 -6.82
CA GLN A 62 29.13 11.98 -8.10
C GLN A 62 29.43 13.28 -8.88
N PRO A 63 28.51 14.26 -8.95
CA PRO A 63 28.84 15.52 -9.62
C PRO A 63 29.91 16.33 -8.86
N LEU A 64 30.05 16.13 -7.54
CA LEU A 64 31.14 16.74 -6.76
C LEU A 64 32.51 16.16 -7.16
N ILE A 65 32.57 14.85 -7.38
CA ILE A 65 33.78 14.12 -7.74
C ILE A 65 34.18 14.41 -9.18
N ASP A 66 33.22 14.33 -10.10
CA ASP A 66 33.51 14.38 -11.54
C ASP A 66 33.75 15.83 -12.02
N GLU A 67 33.06 16.81 -11.44
CA GLU A 67 33.00 18.18 -11.96
C GLU A 67 33.55 19.23 -10.98
N GLY A 68 33.85 18.81 -9.74
CA GLY A 68 34.45 19.63 -8.70
C GLY A 68 33.53 20.74 -8.15
N LEU A 69 34.03 21.46 -7.13
CA LEU A 69 33.29 22.54 -6.48
C LEU A 69 33.00 23.73 -7.41
N ALA A 70 33.70 23.85 -8.55
CA ALA A 70 33.51 24.95 -9.49
C ALA A 70 32.11 24.95 -10.14
N LYS A 71 31.49 23.78 -10.31
CA LYS A 71 30.14 23.65 -10.87
C LYS A 71 29.04 24.16 -9.93
N LEU A 72 29.30 24.30 -8.63
CA LEU A 72 28.35 24.92 -7.69
C LEU A 72 27.98 26.36 -8.09
N PHE A 73 28.91 27.05 -8.75
CA PHE A 73 28.77 28.46 -9.10
C PHE A 73 28.38 28.67 -10.57
N SER A 74 28.12 27.59 -11.32
CA SER A 74 27.61 27.68 -12.69
C SER A 74 26.07 27.79 -12.72
N PRO A 75 25.48 28.52 -13.67
CA PRO A 75 24.02 28.69 -13.76
C PRO A 75 23.26 27.36 -13.93
N GLU A 76 23.85 26.40 -14.65
CA GLU A 76 23.27 25.07 -14.88
C GLU A 76 23.41 24.14 -13.65
N GLY A 77 24.44 24.36 -12.83
CA GLY A 77 24.66 23.61 -11.58
C GLY A 77 23.77 24.07 -10.42
N ALA A 78 23.25 25.30 -10.46
CA ALA A 78 22.46 25.85 -9.36
C ALA A 78 21.18 25.04 -9.06
N LEU A 79 20.41 24.68 -10.08
CA LEU A 79 19.15 23.93 -9.86
C LEU A 79 19.41 22.45 -9.52
N THR A 80 20.36 21.84 -10.21
CA THR A 80 20.61 20.39 -10.17
C THR A 80 21.52 19.98 -9.02
N PHE A 81 22.35 20.89 -8.51
CA PHE A 81 23.39 20.58 -7.53
C PHE A 81 23.32 21.46 -6.28
N LEU A 82 23.18 22.78 -6.42
CA LEU A 82 23.17 23.69 -5.26
C LEU A 82 21.92 23.51 -4.38
N ILE A 83 20.73 23.38 -4.99
CA ILE A 83 19.48 23.20 -4.22
C ILE A 83 19.49 21.91 -3.39
N PRO A 84 19.80 20.71 -3.95
CA PRO A 84 19.89 19.49 -3.16
C PRO A 84 20.90 19.57 -2.00
N TRP A 85 22.08 20.15 -2.23
CA TRP A 85 23.09 20.35 -1.19
C TRP A 85 22.63 21.34 -0.11
N MET A 86 21.97 22.43 -0.48
CA MET A 86 21.41 23.40 0.45
C MET A 86 20.32 22.75 1.33
N LEU A 87 19.43 21.95 0.73
CA LEU A 87 18.40 21.22 1.45
C LEU A 87 18.99 20.16 2.38
N ALA A 88 20.03 19.45 1.94
CA ALA A 88 20.76 18.50 2.78
C ALA A 88 21.41 19.19 3.98
N LEU A 89 22.05 20.35 3.77
CA LEU A 89 22.65 21.15 4.85
C LEU A 89 21.58 21.64 5.83
N PHE A 90 20.46 22.18 5.33
CA PHE A 90 19.35 22.60 6.18
C PHE A 90 18.78 21.42 6.97
N LEU A 91 18.73 20.23 6.39
CA LEU A 91 18.30 19.03 7.11
C LEU A 91 19.27 18.70 8.27
N LEU A 92 20.58 18.83 8.06
CA LEU A 92 21.58 18.64 9.13
C LEU A 92 21.42 19.63 10.29
N LEU A 93 20.96 20.86 10.02
CA LEU A 93 20.68 21.85 11.06
C LEU A 93 19.61 21.39 12.06
N LYS A 94 18.78 20.41 11.69
CA LYS A 94 17.76 19.83 12.56
C LYS A 94 18.34 19.06 13.75
N LEU A 95 19.60 18.62 13.68
CA LEU A 95 20.28 17.95 14.81
C LEU A 95 20.49 18.90 16.00
N SER A 96 20.54 20.21 15.77
CA SER A 96 20.69 21.21 16.83
C SER A 96 19.33 21.80 17.23
N PRO A 97 18.93 21.76 18.51
CA PRO A 97 17.69 22.37 18.98
C PRO A 97 17.56 23.86 18.59
N ARG A 98 18.68 24.59 18.58
CA ARG A 98 18.74 26.04 18.30
C ARG A 98 18.50 26.39 16.83
N LEU A 99 18.99 25.57 15.90
CA LEU A 99 18.87 25.80 14.45
C LEU A 99 17.75 24.98 13.79
N SER A 100 17.02 24.18 14.57
CA SER A 100 15.96 23.27 14.11
C SER A 100 14.91 23.91 13.20
N ARG A 101 14.62 25.21 13.37
CA ARG A 101 13.66 25.95 12.54
C ARG A 101 14.02 25.94 11.05
N PHE A 102 15.30 26.01 10.71
CA PHE A 102 15.76 26.00 9.32
C PHE A 102 15.66 24.60 8.70
N GLY A 103 15.83 23.54 9.51
CA GLY A 103 15.62 22.16 9.10
C GLY A 103 14.16 21.75 8.96
N SER A 104 13.21 22.56 9.42
CA SER A 104 11.78 22.32 9.21
C SER A 104 11.38 22.40 7.74
N PHE A 105 12.06 23.22 6.93
CA PHE A 105 11.72 23.40 5.52
C PHE A 105 11.97 22.13 4.67
N PRO A 106 13.18 21.53 4.68
CA PRO A 106 13.40 20.24 4.01
C PRO A 106 12.46 19.14 4.52
N VAL A 107 12.13 19.13 5.82
CA VAL A 107 11.21 18.12 6.38
C VAL A 107 9.78 18.32 5.91
N ALA A 108 9.29 19.56 5.82
CA ALA A 108 7.98 19.84 5.26
C ALA A 108 7.91 19.41 3.79
N LEU A 109 8.99 19.62 3.02
CA LEU A 109 9.10 19.13 1.65
C LEU A 109 9.03 17.59 1.60
N LEU A 110 9.81 16.88 2.43
CA LEU A 110 9.80 15.42 2.49
C LEU A 110 8.42 14.86 2.84
N VAL A 111 7.74 15.47 3.81
CA VAL A 111 6.37 15.07 4.19
C VAL A 111 5.37 15.36 3.07
N GLY A 112 5.47 16.53 2.42
CA GLY A 112 4.59 16.90 1.31
C GLY A 112 4.75 15.98 0.10
N VAL A 113 6.00 15.69 -0.29
CA VAL A 113 6.30 14.72 -1.36
C VAL A 113 5.83 13.32 -0.96
N GLY A 114 6.10 12.88 0.27
CA GLY A 114 5.64 11.58 0.77
C GLY A 114 4.11 11.44 0.72
N ALA A 115 3.39 12.47 1.17
CA ALA A 115 1.93 12.51 1.08
C ALA A 115 1.44 12.49 -0.37
N ALA A 116 2.07 13.26 -1.26
CA ALA A 116 1.74 13.27 -2.69
C ALA A 116 2.00 11.90 -3.34
N VAL A 117 3.09 11.21 -3.00
CA VAL A 117 3.40 9.86 -3.50
C VAL A 117 2.38 8.84 -2.98
N VAL A 118 1.99 8.90 -1.70
CA VAL A 118 0.99 7.99 -1.13
C VAL A 118 -0.38 8.23 -1.78
N VAL A 119 -0.84 9.48 -1.86
CA VAL A 119 -2.13 9.82 -2.46
C VAL A 119 -2.13 9.51 -3.95
N GLY A 120 -1.12 10.00 -4.68
CA GLY A 120 -0.98 9.78 -6.11
C GLY A 120 -0.85 8.29 -6.44
N GLY A 121 -0.01 7.56 -5.71
CA GLY A 121 0.17 6.12 -5.85
C GLY A 121 -1.08 5.32 -5.51
N SER A 122 -1.89 5.76 -4.54
CA SER A 122 -3.20 5.13 -4.27
C SER A 122 -4.18 5.41 -5.41
N ILE A 123 -4.21 6.63 -5.95
CA ILE A 123 -5.09 6.97 -7.07
C ILE A 123 -4.71 6.15 -8.32
N THR A 124 -3.44 6.16 -8.72
CA THR A 124 -2.99 5.52 -9.96
C THR A 124 -2.81 4.01 -9.80
N GLY A 125 -2.45 3.54 -8.62
CA GLY A 125 -2.25 2.12 -8.33
C GLY A 125 -3.53 1.37 -7.98
N THR A 126 -4.55 2.05 -7.42
CA THR A 126 -5.80 1.38 -7.03
C THR A 126 -7.02 2.04 -7.69
N LEU A 127 -7.36 3.29 -7.36
CA LEU A 127 -8.67 3.87 -7.70
C LEU A 127 -8.93 3.94 -9.21
N VAL A 128 -7.94 4.36 -10.00
CA VAL A 128 -8.08 4.49 -11.45
C VAL A 128 -8.20 3.11 -12.11
N PRO A 129 -7.28 2.14 -11.90
CA PRO A 129 -7.44 0.79 -12.44
C PRO A 129 -8.74 0.11 -12.02
N GLN A 130 -9.16 0.27 -10.75
CA GLN A 130 -10.41 -0.31 -10.24
C GLN A 130 -11.64 0.31 -10.91
N SER A 131 -11.64 1.63 -11.14
CA SER A 131 -12.72 2.32 -11.84
C SER A 131 -12.79 1.93 -13.31
N LEU A 132 -11.63 1.80 -13.98
CA LEU A 132 -11.57 1.34 -15.37
C LEU A 132 -12.00 -0.12 -15.52
N ALA A 133 -11.63 -1.00 -14.58
CA ALA A 133 -12.09 -2.38 -14.57
C ALA A 133 -13.62 -2.46 -14.42
N ALA A 134 -14.20 -1.66 -13.52
CA ALA A 134 -15.65 -1.56 -13.35
C ALA A 134 -16.35 -0.92 -14.57
N ALA A 135 -15.71 0.02 -15.26
CA ALA A 135 -16.25 0.55 -16.51
C ALA A 135 -16.17 -0.46 -17.66
N GLY A 136 -15.11 -1.28 -17.70
CA GLY A 136 -14.90 -2.33 -18.70
C GLY A 136 -15.96 -3.42 -18.67
N THR A 137 -16.63 -3.67 -17.53
CA THR A 137 -17.78 -4.59 -17.46
C THR A 137 -19.01 -4.07 -18.20
N LEU A 138 -19.03 -2.80 -18.61
CA LEU A 138 -20.12 -2.16 -19.34
C LEU A 138 -19.78 -1.99 -20.84
N SER A 139 -19.09 -2.97 -21.43
CA SER A 139 -18.75 -2.94 -22.85
C SER A 139 -19.95 -3.32 -23.74
N PRO A 140 -20.04 -2.82 -24.99
CA PRO A 140 -21.10 -3.20 -25.93
C PRO A 140 -21.19 -4.71 -26.20
N GLU A 141 -20.07 -5.42 -26.03
CA GLU A 141 -19.94 -6.87 -26.18
C GLU A 141 -20.62 -7.67 -25.05
N THR A 142 -21.05 -7.01 -23.97
CA THR A 142 -21.85 -7.66 -22.92
C THR A 142 -23.34 -7.73 -23.28
N ALA A 143 -23.80 -6.88 -24.20
CA ALA A 143 -25.22 -6.81 -24.56
C ALA A 143 -25.69 -8.04 -25.37
N PHE A 144 -24.78 -8.70 -26.08
CA PHE A 144 -25.08 -9.83 -26.95
C PHE A 144 -24.12 -10.99 -26.72
N PRO A 145 -24.59 -12.25 -26.82
CA PRO A 145 -23.72 -13.41 -26.70
C PRO A 145 -22.73 -13.44 -27.87
N ALA A 146 -21.48 -13.75 -27.58
CA ALA A 146 -20.47 -13.96 -28.62
C ALA A 146 -20.78 -15.25 -29.41
N ALA A 147 -20.32 -15.30 -30.66
CA ALA A 147 -20.55 -16.47 -31.52
C ALA A 147 -19.91 -17.72 -30.90
N GLY A 148 -20.74 -18.70 -30.54
CA GLY A 148 -20.29 -19.95 -29.90
C GLY A 148 -20.11 -19.88 -28.37
N GLU A 149 -20.45 -18.74 -27.73
CA GLU A 149 -20.44 -18.61 -26.27
C GLU A 149 -21.59 -19.41 -25.64
N PRO A 150 -21.34 -20.20 -24.58
CA PRO A 150 -22.40 -20.81 -23.80
C PRO A 150 -23.36 -19.76 -23.24
N LEU A 151 -24.67 -20.04 -23.28
CA LEU A 151 -25.69 -19.10 -22.78
C LEU A 151 -25.49 -18.73 -21.31
N ALA A 152 -25.00 -19.66 -20.49
CA ALA A 152 -24.76 -19.45 -19.07
C ALA A 152 -23.69 -18.37 -18.82
N ASP A 153 -22.57 -18.40 -19.56
CA ASP A 153 -21.46 -17.47 -19.41
C ASP A 153 -21.88 -16.05 -19.81
N TRP A 154 -22.64 -15.94 -20.91
CA TRP A 154 -23.21 -14.66 -21.32
C TRP A 154 -24.18 -14.10 -20.28
N LEU A 155 -25.06 -14.94 -19.71
CA LEU A 155 -25.99 -14.52 -18.66
C LEU A 155 -25.27 -14.04 -17.41
N GLU A 156 -24.19 -14.70 -16.99
CA GLU A 156 -23.37 -14.28 -15.85
C GLU A 156 -22.76 -12.89 -16.09
N ARG A 157 -22.21 -12.65 -17.29
CA ARG A 157 -21.65 -11.35 -17.69
C ARG A 157 -22.74 -10.27 -17.69
N LEU A 158 -23.91 -10.55 -18.25
CA LEU A 158 -25.04 -9.62 -18.30
C LEU A 158 -25.55 -9.26 -16.90
N ILE A 159 -25.74 -10.26 -16.04
CA ILE A 159 -26.16 -10.06 -14.64
C ILE A 159 -25.13 -9.21 -13.91
N SER A 160 -23.84 -9.49 -14.09
CA SER A 160 -22.76 -8.71 -13.48
C SER A 160 -22.79 -7.24 -13.92
N ALA A 161 -22.96 -6.97 -15.22
CA ALA A 161 -23.08 -5.61 -15.75
C ALA A 161 -24.30 -4.86 -15.17
N LEU A 162 -25.46 -5.52 -15.11
CA LEU A 162 -26.69 -4.95 -14.53
C LEU A 162 -26.54 -4.68 -13.03
N LEU A 163 -25.91 -5.60 -12.29
CA LEU A 163 -25.63 -5.43 -10.88
C LEU A 163 -24.69 -4.25 -10.63
N ILE A 164 -23.64 -4.07 -11.45
CA ILE A 164 -22.71 -2.94 -11.33
C ILE A 164 -23.42 -1.61 -11.59
N ILE A 165 -24.28 -1.53 -12.61
CA ILE A 165 -25.10 -0.33 -12.88
C ILE A 165 -26.02 -0.04 -11.68
N LEU A 166 -26.78 -1.05 -11.23
CA LEU A 166 -27.72 -0.91 -10.13
C LEU A 166 -27.01 -0.47 -8.84
N ALA A 167 -25.89 -1.12 -8.50
CA ALA A 167 -25.09 -0.79 -7.33
C ALA A 167 -24.53 0.63 -7.42
N THR A 168 -23.93 0.99 -8.56
CA THR A 168 -23.33 2.33 -8.77
C THR A 168 -24.38 3.42 -8.65
N ILE A 169 -25.52 3.29 -9.33
CA ILE A 169 -26.62 4.26 -9.25
C ILE A 169 -27.15 4.36 -7.82
N SER A 170 -27.37 3.23 -7.14
CA SER A 170 -27.89 3.21 -5.78
C SER A 170 -26.93 3.87 -4.78
N VAL A 171 -25.63 3.60 -4.90
CA VAL A 171 -24.58 4.20 -4.06
C VAL A 171 -24.42 5.69 -4.33
N LEU A 172 -24.46 6.12 -5.60
CA LEU A 172 -24.45 7.55 -5.95
C LEU A 172 -25.68 8.28 -5.39
N ILE A 173 -26.85 7.65 -5.46
CA ILE A 173 -28.08 8.21 -4.87
C ILE A 173 -27.94 8.28 -3.35
N TYR A 174 -27.37 7.27 -2.68
CA TYR A 174 -27.09 7.29 -1.24
C TYR A 174 -26.21 8.49 -0.86
N PHE A 175 -25.08 8.69 -1.55
CA PHE A 175 -24.12 9.78 -1.29
C PHE A 175 -24.51 11.15 -1.85
N ARG A 176 -25.64 11.27 -2.56
CA ARG A 176 -26.12 12.54 -3.12
C ARG A 176 -26.39 13.54 -1.98
N PHE A 177 -25.42 14.42 -1.74
CA PHE A 177 -25.46 15.47 -0.72
C PHE A 177 -26.45 16.61 -1.01
N SER A 178 -27.12 16.61 -2.17
CA SER A 178 -28.19 17.56 -2.50
C SER A 178 -29.54 17.16 -1.91
N ALA A 179 -29.61 17.04 -0.59
CA ALA A 179 -30.83 17.43 0.09
C ALA A 179 -30.88 18.96 0.02
N GLN A 180 -31.74 19.52 -0.84
CA GLN A 180 -32.14 20.92 -0.71
C GLN A 180 -32.51 21.12 0.76
N ARG A 181 -31.76 21.98 1.47
CA ARG A 181 -32.21 22.48 2.77
C ARG A 181 -33.43 23.35 2.47
N GLU A 182 -34.61 22.79 2.64
CA GLU A 182 -35.83 23.58 2.73
C GLU A 182 -35.70 24.46 3.99
N LEU A 183 -36.10 25.73 3.89
CA LEU A 183 -36.00 26.74 4.97
C LEU A 183 -36.73 26.34 6.26
N THR A 184 -37.51 25.26 6.22
CA THR A 184 -38.33 24.67 7.30
C THR A 184 -37.76 23.36 7.88
N GLY A 185 -36.54 22.95 7.53
CA GLY A 185 -35.81 21.87 8.24
C GLY A 185 -36.23 20.44 7.89
N GLY A 186 -37.13 20.23 6.93
CA GLY A 186 -37.50 18.90 6.42
C GLY A 186 -36.75 18.54 5.14
N ALA A 187 -35.99 17.46 5.15
CA ALA A 187 -35.42 16.90 3.93
C ALA A 187 -36.48 16.02 3.23
N ARG A 188 -37.24 16.56 2.28
CA ARG A 188 -38.22 15.77 1.52
C ARG A 188 -37.52 15.01 0.38
N ARG A 189 -36.99 13.83 0.68
CA ARG A 189 -36.53 12.87 -0.34
C ARG A 189 -37.77 12.23 -0.99
N SER A 190 -37.80 12.06 -2.31
CA SER A 190 -38.84 11.25 -2.96
C SER A 190 -38.79 9.83 -2.37
N ARG A 191 -39.95 9.21 -2.11
CA ARG A 191 -40.05 7.87 -1.50
C ARG A 191 -39.26 6.81 -2.30
N SER A 192 -39.18 6.96 -3.62
CA SER A 192 -38.36 6.09 -4.48
C SER A 192 -36.86 6.30 -4.27
N ALA A 193 -36.41 7.54 -4.09
CA ALA A 193 -35.00 7.86 -3.86
C ALA A 193 -34.52 7.40 -2.48
N GLU A 194 -35.41 7.32 -1.49
CA GLU A 194 -35.09 6.78 -0.16
C GLU A 194 -34.84 5.27 -0.20
N VAL A 195 -35.71 4.51 -0.89
CA VAL A 195 -35.53 3.06 -1.08
C VAL A 195 -34.23 2.76 -1.84
N ILE A 196 -33.95 3.50 -2.91
CA ILE A 196 -32.73 3.32 -3.70
C ILE A 196 -31.48 3.72 -2.90
N ALA A 197 -31.55 4.77 -2.07
CA ALA A 197 -30.47 5.13 -1.16
C ALA A 197 -30.20 4.04 -0.10
N TYR A 198 -31.26 3.42 0.45
CA TYR A 198 -31.11 2.30 1.38
C TYR A 198 -30.42 1.11 0.72
N LEU A 199 -30.79 0.79 -0.53
CA LEU A 199 -30.10 -0.25 -1.30
C LEU A 199 -28.61 0.08 -1.49
N GLY A 200 -28.27 1.34 -1.79
CA GLY A 200 -26.89 1.81 -1.86
C GLY A 200 -26.14 1.65 -0.54
N GLN A 201 -26.77 1.95 0.60
CA GLN A 201 -26.21 1.73 1.94
C GLN A 201 -25.91 0.25 2.19
N VAL A 202 -26.81 -0.66 1.79
CA VAL A 202 -26.60 -2.11 1.90
C VAL A 202 -25.40 -2.53 1.04
N PHE A 203 -25.28 -2.07 -0.19
CA PHE A 203 -24.11 -2.36 -1.04
C PHE A 203 -22.80 -1.92 -0.36
N ILE A 204 -22.75 -0.71 0.21
CA ILE A 204 -21.58 -0.21 0.94
C ILE A 204 -21.26 -1.10 2.15
N ALA A 205 -22.27 -1.43 2.97
CA ALA A 205 -22.09 -2.26 4.15
C ALA A 205 -21.58 -3.67 3.79
N VAL A 206 -22.14 -4.29 2.75
CA VAL A 206 -21.69 -5.59 2.24
C VAL A 206 -20.26 -5.50 1.72
N THR A 207 -19.92 -4.46 0.96
CA THR A 207 -18.58 -4.28 0.39
C THR A 207 -17.53 -4.16 1.50
N PHE A 208 -17.76 -3.31 2.50
CA PHE A 208 -16.87 -3.21 3.66
C PHE A 208 -16.80 -4.53 4.45
N GLY A 209 -17.93 -5.23 4.59
CA GLY A 209 -17.97 -6.54 5.23
C GLY A 209 -17.09 -7.57 4.50
N VAL A 210 -17.18 -7.63 3.17
CA VAL A 210 -16.35 -8.52 2.34
C VAL A 210 -14.88 -8.13 2.43
N MET A 211 -14.53 -6.84 2.36
CA MET A 211 -13.15 -6.38 2.50
C MET A 211 -12.55 -6.76 3.86
N TYR A 212 -13.32 -6.59 4.94
CA TYR A 212 -12.90 -6.96 6.29
C TYR A 212 -12.76 -8.48 6.44
N ALA A 213 -13.74 -9.26 5.98
CA ALA A 213 -13.67 -10.72 5.99
C ALA A 213 -12.48 -11.24 5.19
N GLY A 214 -12.20 -10.63 4.03
CA GLY A 214 -11.02 -10.95 3.22
C GLY A 214 -9.70 -10.67 3.95
N ALA A 215 -9.60 -9.53 4.64
CA ALA A 215 -8.42 -9.20 5.44
C ALA A 215 -8.22 -10.16 6.63
N LEU A 216 -9.30 -10.52 7.33
CA LEU A 216 -9.26 -11.53 8.39
C LEU A 216 -8.85 -12.91 7.84
N MET A 217 -9.46 -13.34 6.75
CA MET A 217 -9.15 -14.61 6.11
C MET A 217 -7.68 -14.65 5.68
N ALA A 218 -7.17 -13.60 5.04
CA ALA A 218 -5.76 -13.50 4.67
C ALA A 218 -4.85 -13.60 5.90
N THR A 219 -5.20 -12.93 7.00
CA THR A 219 -4.43 -12.98 8.25
C THR A 219 -4.41 -14.41 8.84
N ILE A 220 -5.56 -15.08 8.89
CA ILE A 220 -5.68 -16.46 9.37
C ILE A 220 -4.89 -17.42 8.46
N VAL A 221 -4.99 -17.25 7.14
CA VAL A 221 -4.24 -18.06 6.16
C VAL A 221 -2.74 -17.88 6.35
N VAL A 222 -2.26 -16.65 6.47
CA VAL A 222 -0.84 -16.37 6.74
C VAL A 222 -0.41 -17.02 8.05
N LEU A 223 -1.20 -16.92 9.11
CA LEU A 223 -0.90 -17.54 10.40
C LEU A 223 -0.83 -19.08 10.28
N ALA A 224 -1.80 -19.69 9.60
CA ALA A 224 -1.83 -21.14 9.36
C ALA A 224 -0.61 -21.60 8.54
N GLN A 225 -0.23 -20.84 7.51
CA GLN A 225 0.98 -21.10 6.73
C GLN A 225 2.25 -21.07 7.60
N ARG A 226 2.34 -20.15 8.59
CA ARG A 226 3.48 -20.10 9.51
C ARG A 226 3.50 -21.29 10.47
N PHE A 227 2.34 -21.74 10.96
CA PHE A 227 2.27 -22.96 11.78
C PHE A 227 2.62 -24.21 10.98
N GLN A 228 2.11 -24.34 9.75
CA GLN A 228 2.44 -25.45 8.87
C GLN A 228 3.93 -25.48 8.55
N PHE A 229 4.52 -24.32 8.23
CA PHE A 229 5.96 -24.21 8.03
C PHE A 229 6.76 -24.69 9.26
N LEU A 230 6.38 -24.28 10.48
CA LEU A 230 7.07 -24.74 11.69
C LEU A 230 6.88 -26.24 11.94
N HIS A 231 5.69 -26.79 11.67
CA HIS A 231 5.44 -28.22 11.74
C HIS A 231 6.35 -28.98 10.77
N ASP A 232 6.46 -28.53 9.52
CA ASP A 232 7.30 -29.14 8.49
C ASP A 232 8.79 -29.07 8.84
N VAL A 233 9.23 -27.99 9.48
CA VAL A 233 10.59 -27.87 10.02
C VAL A 233 10.84 -28.91 11.12
N VAL A 234 9.91 -29.06 12.07
CA VAL A 234 10.06 -30.03 13.18
C VAL A 234 10.06 -31.46 12.66
N THR A 235 9.15 -31.81 11.76
CA THR A 235 9.09 -33.17 11.19
C THR A 235 10.35 -33.51 10.39
N ARG A 236 10.92 -32.54 9.66
CA ARG A 236 12.19 -32.72 8.96
C ARG A 236 13.37 -32.94 9.91
N ILE A 237 13.42 -32.19 11.02
CA ILE A 237 14.50 -32.33 12.02
C ILE A 237 14.39 -33.67 12.76
N VAL A 238 13.18 -34.09 13.15
CA VAL A 238 12.94 -35.33 13.90
C VAL A 238 13.00 -36.57 13.00
N GLY A 239 12.55 -36.45 11.76
CA GLY A 239 12.46 -37.54 10.78
C GLY A 239 13.78 -37.90 10.10
N GLY A 240 14.83 -37.07 10.21
CA GLY A 240 16.18 -37.39 9.73
C GLY A 240 16.35 -37.49 8.22
N THR A 241 15.46 -36.89 7.43
CA THR A 241 15.54 -36.84 5.94
C THR A 241 15.42 -35.41 5.43
#